data_AF-A0A926PUE7-F1
#
_entry.id   AF-A0A926PUE7-F1
#
_cell.length_a   1.000
_cell.length_b   1.000
_cell.length_c   1.000
_cell.angle_alpha   90.00
_cell.angle_beta   90.00
_cell.angle_gamma   90.00
#
_symmetry.space_group_name_H-M   'P 1'
#
loop_
_entity.id
_entity.type
_entity.pdbx_description
1 polymer ?
#
loop_
_entity_poly.entity_id
_entity_poly.type
_entity_poly.pdbx_seq_one_letter_code
_entity_poly.pdbx_strand_id
1 'polypeptide(L)'
;MPKTAKPAKPKTPALLNSLLQNEIARLSEIHGINTSALEEFAQFVITNHKVVIKPPKVKPLSLAQLKAAIYQHFSVKNTTELKKSGAFKMATDGMDGLNLSVKEGWKKLYRKFIGILPEEENQQGYGCINGINIFNYFKPWQVFGLDPQTATQQDIRNAYHRLSKIYHPDAPETSDAVIFDCLTIMYKSISAEA
;
A
#
# COMPACT_ATOMS: atom_id res chain seq x y z
N MET A 1 29.15 49.83 12.28
CA MET A 1 29.51 48.79 13.28
C MET A 1 28.68 47.55 13.03
N PRO A 2 29.30 46.38 12.81
CA PRO A 2 28.62 45.14 12.46
C PRO A 2 27.89 44.53 13.67
N LYS A 3 26.65 44.09 13.49
CA LYS A 3 25.89 43.29 14.48
C LYS A 3 26.43 41.87 14.46
N THR A 4 27.23 41.52 15.46
CA THR A 4 27.72 40.15 15.71
C THR A 4 26.55 39.22 16.03
N ALA A 5 26.40 38.16 15.23
CA ALA A 5 25.49 37.06 15.51
C ALA A 5 25.92 36.31 16.78
N LYS A 6 24.95 36.03 17.65
CA LYS A 6 25.11 35.31 18.91
C LYS A 6 25.33 33.81 18.60
N PRO A 7 26.33 33.13 19.18
CA PRO A 7 26.56 31.71 18.90
C PRO A 7 25.46 30.86 19.52
N ALA A 8 24.93 29.91 18.74
CA ALA A 8 23.99 28.91 19.22
C ALA A 8 24.69 27.97 20.20
N LYS A 9 24.10 27.77 21.39
CA LYS A 9 24.63 26.87 22.43
C LYS A 9 24.62 25.41 21.93
N PRO A 10 25.70 24.64 22.17
CA PRO A 10 25.68 23.19 21.93
C PRO A 10 24.73 22.53 22.92
N LYS A 11 23.79 21.73 22.42
CA LYS A 11 22.89 20.90 23.25
C LYS A 11 23.66 19.66 23.70
N THR A 12 23.89 19.53 24.99
CA THR A 12 24.50 18.35 25.64
C THR A 12 23.69 17.08 25.28
N PRO A 13 24.32 15.96 24.92
CA PRO A 13 23.59 14.71 24.68
C PRO A 13 22.96 14.26 25.99
N ALA A 14 21.65 14.02 25.98
CA ALA A 14 20.95 13.43 27.12
C ALA A 14 21.55 12.05 27.40
N LEU A 15 21.98 11.81 28.63
CA LEU A 15 22.58 10.56 29.06
C LEU A 15 21.55 9.42 28.89
N LEU A 16 21.92 8.35 28.18
CA LEU A 16 21.08 7.15 28.05
C LEU A 16 20.81 6.55 29.44
N ASN A 17 19.60 6.01 29.66
CA ASN A 17 19.29 5.38 30.93
C ASN A 17 20.00 4.02 31.05
N SER A 18 20.13 3.52 32.29
CA SER A 18 20.87 2.29 32.59
C SER A 18 20.25 1.04 31.93
N LEU A 19 18.94 1.01 31.70
CA LEU A 19 18.26 -0.08 31.00
C LEU A 19 18.73 -0.20 29.55
N LEU A 20 18.79 0.91 28.82
CA LEU A 20 19.26 0.94 27.44
C LEU A 20 20.76 0.62 27.33
N GLN A 21 21.57 1.12 28.27
CA GLN A 21 23.00 0.82 28.33
C GLN A 21 23.27 -0.68 28.54
N ASN A 22 22.54 -1.31 29.46
CA ASN A 22 22.67 -2.74 29.73
C ASN A 22 22.28 -3.59 28.52
N GLU A 23 21.21 -3.20 27.81
CA GLU A 23 20.78 -3.92 26.61
C GLU A 23 21.75 -3.72 25.44
N ILE A 24 22.30 -2.52 25.26
CA ILE A 24 23.36 -2.25 24.27
C ILE A 24 24.60 -3.11 24.55
N ALA A 25 25.02 -3.21 25.82
CA ALA A 25 26.15 -4.04 26.21
C ALA A 25 25.88 -5.53 25.89
N ARG A 26 24.69 -6.03 26.22
CA ARG A 26 24.26 -7.40 25.90
C ARG A 26 24.29 -7.69 24.41
N LEU A 27 23.76 -6.77 23.58
CA LEU A 27 23.73 -6.92 22.12
C LEU A 27 25.12 -6.83 21.49
N SER A 28 25.97 -5.95 22.01
CA SER A 28 27.38 -5.84 21.61
C SER A 28 28.14 -7.15 21.86
N GLU A 29 27.93 -7.76 23.03
CA GLU A 29 28.58 -9.04 23.40
C GLU A 29 28.10 -10.21 22.55
N ILE A 30 26.78 -10.32 22.29
CA ILE A 30 26.21 -11.45 21.54
C ILE A 30 26.50 -11.37 20.05
N HIS A 31 26.44 -10.17 19.48
CA HIS A 31 26.47 -9.97 18.03
C HIS A 31 27.77 -9.33 17.52
N GLY A 32 28.72 -9.01 18.40
CA GLY A 32 29.98 -8.34 18.04
C GLY A 32 29.77 -6.94 17.44
N ILE A 33 28.67 -6.27 17.79
CA ILE A 33 28.30 -4.97 17.24
C ILE A 33 28.96 -3.87 18.05
N ASN A 34 29.48 -2.85 17.39
CA ASN A 34 30.11 -1.72 18.08
C ASN A 34 29.10 -0.98 18.99
N THR A 35 29.43 -0.91 20.28
CA THR A 35 28.64 -0.25 21.33
C THR A 35 28.33 1.21 20.99
N SER A 36 29.30 1.97 20.48
CA SER A 36 29.13 3.38 20.10
C SER A 36 28.08 3.55 19.00
N ALA A 37 28.04 2.64 18.03
CA ALA A 37 27.05 2.69 16.95
C ALA A 37 25.62 2.47 17.46
N LEU A 38 25.45 1.57 18.44
CA LEU A 38 24.16 1.32 19.09
C LEU A 38 23.74 2.47 20.01
N GLU A 39 24.69 3.10 20.71
CA GLU A 39 24.44 4.30 21.52
C GLU A 39 24.02 5.49 20.66
N GLU A 40 24.71 5.73 19.53
CA GLU A 40 24.35 6.76 18.56
C GLU A 40 22.95 6.51 17.98
N PHE A 41 22.62 5.26 17.65
CA PHE A 41 21.30 4.89 17.18
C PHE A 41 20.23 5.08 18.26
N ALA A 42 20.47 4.67 19.50
CA ALA A 42 19.55 4.87 20.62
C ALA A 42 19.29 6.37 20.85
N GLN A 43 20.34 7.19 20.78
CA GLN A 43 20.24 8.64 20.90
C GLN A 43 19.48 9.26 19.74
N PHE A 44 19.69 8.76 18.51
CA PHE A 44 18.94 9.15 17.33
C PHE A 44 17.45 8.84 17.52
N VAL A 45 17.09 7.65 17.99
CA VAL A 45 15.71 7.27 18.28
C VAL A 45 15.12 8.16 19.38
N ILE A 46 15.80 8.38 20.51
CA ILE A 46 15.31 9.26 21.58
C ILE A 46 15.09 10.69 21.07
N THR A 47 15.98 11.19 20.22
CA THR A 47 15.87 12.55 19.66
C THR A 47 14.72 12.66 18.66
N ASN A 48 14.44 11.60 17.89
CA ASN A 48 13.53 11.66 16.75
C ASN A 48 12.22 10.86 16.91
N HIS A 49 12.03 10.07 17.97
CA HIS A 49 10.84 9.20 18.13
C HIS A 49 9.52 9.97 18.23
N LYS A 50 9.56 11.24 18.66
CA LYS A 50 8.41 12.13 18.69
C LYS A 50 8.20 12.88 17.38
N VAL A 51 9.15 12.82 16.46
CA VAL A 51 9.02 13.38 15.11
C VAL A 51 8.09 12.45 14.34
N VAL A 52 6.81 12.81 14.33
CA VAL A 52 5.85 12.21 13.40
C VAL A 52 6.24 12.68 12.00
N ILE A 53 7.08 11.90 11.31
CA ILE A 53 7.23 12.02 9.88
C ILE A 53 5.86 11.66 9.31
N LYS A 54 5.05 12.68 9.02
CA LYS A 54 3.78 12.45 8.33
C LYS A 54 4.14 11.74 7.03
N PRO A 55 3.54 10.57 6.74
CA PRO A 55 3.76 9.93 5.45
C PRO A 55 3.54 10.97 4.35
N PRO A 56 4.39 11.00 3.32
CA PRO A 56 4.28 12.00 2.27
C PRO A 56 2.83 11.99 1.78
N LYS A 57 2.15 13.15 1.86
CA LYS A 57 0.77 13.28 1.38
C LYS A 57 0.77 12.98 -0.11
N VAL A 58 0.40 11.75 -0.48
CA VAL A 58 0.27 11.36 -1.87
C VAL A 58 -0.85 12.21 -2.46
N LYS A 59 -0.52 13.01 -3.48
CA LYS A 59 -1.49 13.91 -4.10
C LYS A 59 -2.43 13.09 -4.98
N PRO A 60 -3.76 13.22 -4.81
CA PRO A 60 -4.72 12.57 -5.69
C PRO A 60 -4.51 12.99 -7.14
N LEU A 61 -4.72 12.05 -8.07
CA LEU A 61 -4.67 12.39 -9.49
C LEU A 61 -5.72 13.45 -9.84
N SER A 62 -5.29 14.42 -10.65
CA SER A 62 -6.20 15.40 -11.25
C SER A 62 -7.10 14.72 -12.29
N LEU A 63 -8.23 15.35 -12.62
CA LEU A 63 -9.12 14.84 -13.67
C LEU A 63 -8.41 14.75 -15.03
N ALA A 64 -7.49 15.67 -15.31
CA ALA A 64 -6.70 15.67 -16.55
C ALA A 64 -5.78 14.45 -16.62
N GLN A 65 -5.10 14.11 -15.52
CA GLN A 65 -4.23 12.93 -15.44
C GLN A 65 -5.03 11.63 -15.56
N LEU A 66 -6.17 11.52 -14.87
CA LEU A 66 -7.06 10.36 -15.00
C LEU A 66 -7.50 10.15 -16.46
N LYS A 67 -7.97 11.23 -17.12
CA LYS A 67 -8.38 11.19 -18.53
C LYS A 67 -7.23 10.79 -19.44
N ALA A 68 -6.05 11.38 -19.28
CA ALA A 68 -4.88 11.09 -20.09
C ALA A 68 -4.49 9.62 -20.03
N ALA A 69 -4.46 9.02 -18.83
CA ALA A 69 -4.16 7.60 -18.66
C ALA A 69 -5.18 6.68 -19.36
N ILE A 70 -6.48 6.99 -19.25
CA ILE A 70 -7.54 6.25 -19.94
C ILE A 70 -7.43 6.40 -21.45
N TYR A 71 -7.19 7.61 -21.95
CA TYR A 71 -7.01 7.86 -23.37
C TYR A 71 -5.84 7.07 -23.95
N GLN A 72 -4.71 7.05 -23.22
CA GLN A 72 -3.55 6.27 -23.60
C GLN A 72 -3.86 4.77 -23.64
N HIS A 73 -4.56 4.23 -22.63
CA HIS A 73 -4.94 2.82 -22.58
C HIS A 73 -5.83 2.40 -23.77
N PHE A 74 -6.79 3.24 -24.15
CA PHE A 74 -7.68 2.98 -25.28
C PHE A 74 -7.17 3.51 -26.63
N SER A 75 -5.94 4.05 -26.68
CA SER A 75 -5.34 4.63 -27.88
C SER A 75 -6.20 5.70 -28.58
N VAL A 76 -6.83 6.59 -27.80
CA VAL A 76 -7.66 7.70 -28.27
C VAL A 76 -7.12 9.04 -27.78
N LYS A 77 -7.57 10.17 -28.33
CA LYS A 77 -7.03 11.50 -27.96
C LYS A 77 -7.89 12.27 -26.95
N ASN A 78 -9.18 12.00 -26.89
CA ASN A 78 -10.14 12.78 -26.11
C ASN A 78 -11.41 11.98 -25.78
N THR A 79 -12.27 12.56 -24.93
CA THR A 79 -13.53 11.92 -24.52
C THR A 79 -14.45 11.59 -25.71
N THR A 80 -14.45 12.43 -26.75
CA THR A 80 -15.33 12.24 -27.91
C THR A 80 -14.93 10.98 -28.68
N GLU A 81 -13.63 10.79 -28.91
CA GLU A 81 -13.08 9.58 -29.52
C GLU A 81 -13.25 8.36 -28.60
N LEU A 82 -13.03 8.51 -27.29
CA LEU A 82 -13.23 7.44 -26.32
C LEU A 82 -14.65 6.88 -26.37
N LYS A 83 -15.67 7.76 -26.38
CA LYS A 83 -17.09 7.35 -26.47
C LYS A 83 -17.45 6.70 -27.80
N LYS A 84 -16.71 6.99 -28.88
CA LYS A 84 -16.90 6.38 -30.20
C LYS A 84 -16.14 5.06 -30.34
N SER A 85 -15.10 4.84 -29.54
CA SER A 85 -14.27 3.63 -29.58
C SER A 85 -15.10 2.38 -29.27
N GLY A 86 -15.06 1.40 -30.19
CA GLY A 86 -15.68 0.09 -29.98
C GLY A 86 -15.02 -0.65 -28.83
N ALA A 87 -13.69 -0.58 -28.70
CA ALA A 87 -12.95 -1.20 -27.61
C ALA A 87 -13.39 -0.67 -26.24
N PHE A 88 -13.59 0.65 -26.12
CA PHE A 88 -14.11 1.24 -24.89
C PHE A 88 -15.52 0.74 -24.58
N LYS A 89 -16.43 0.79 -25.56
CA LYS A 89 -17.82 0.33 -25.38
C LYS A 89 -17.89 -1.12 -24.89
N MET A 90 -17.13 -2.01 -25.54
CA MET A 90 -17.04 -3.41 -25.16
C MET A 90 -16.45 -3.59 -23.76
N ALA A 91 -15.37 -2.88 -23.44
CA ALA A 91 -14.71 -2.99 -22.15
C ALA A 91 -15.58 -2.47 -20.99
N THR A 92 -16.44 -1.49 -21.26
CA THR A 92 -17.37 -0.92 -20.27
C THR A 92 -18.76 -1.56 -20.31
N ASP A 93 -18.97 -2.59 -21.13
CA ASP A 93 -20.24 -3.30 -21.18
C ASP A 93 -20.50 -3.98 -19.83
N GLY A 94 -21.70 -3.80 -19.28
CA GLY A 94 -22.05 -4.25 -17.92
C GLY A 94 -21.42 -3.43 -16.77
N MET A 95 -20.75 -2.30 -17.03
CA MET A 95 -20.33 -1.39 -15.95
C MET A 95 -21.48 -0.51 -15.48
N ASP A 96 -22.23 -0.97 -14.46
CA ASP A 96 -23.31 -0.20 -13.87
C ASP A 96 -22.85 1.11 -13.23
N GLY A 97 -23.62 2.17 -13.45
CA GLY A 97 -23.38 3.48 -12.83
C GLY A 97 -22.07 4.16 -13.25
N LEU A 98 -21.60 3.90 -14.48
CA LEU A 98 -20.48 4.63 -15.08
C LEU A 98 -20.93 6.01 -15.57
N ASN A 99 -20.51 7.07 -14.88
CA ASN A 99 -20.82 8.45 -15.25
C ASN A 99 -19.55 9.26 -15.60
N LEU A 100 -19.32 9.51 -16.89
CA LEU A 100 -18.14 10.25 -17.38
C LEU A 100 -18.23 11.77 -17.21
N SER A 101 -19.34 12.33 -16.70
CA SER A 101 -19.44 13.75 -16.38
C SER A 101 -18.79 14.11 -15.04
N VAL A 102 -18.61 13.13 -14.14
CA VAL A 102 -18.09 13.33 -12.79
C VAL A 102 -16.73 12.64 -12.60
N LYS A 103 -15.88 13.19 -11.71
CA LYS A 103 -14.54 12.66 -11.44
C LYS A 103 -14.57 11.19 -10.98
N GLU A 104 -15.57 10.80 -10.18
CA GLU A 104 -15.68 9.43 -9.66
C GLU A 104 -15.90 8.39 -10.77
N GLY A 105 -16.58 8.72 -11.88
CA GLY A 105 -16.68 7.80 -13.01
C GLY A 105 -15.32 7.56 -13.67
N TRP A 106 -14.48 8.59 -13.77
CA TRP A 106 -13.11 8.45 -14.28
C TRP A 106 -12.22 7.64 -13.34
N LYS A 107 -12.38 7.80 -12.02
CA LYS A 107 -11.71 6.93 -11.04
C LYS A 107 -12.14 5.47 -11.21
N LYS A 108 -13.44 5.18 -11.35
CA LYS A 108 -13.92 3.81 -11.61
C LYS A 108 -13.23 3.18 -12.83
N LEU A 109 -13.13 3.91 -13.95
CA LEU A 109 -12.40 3.45 -15.12
C LEU A 109 -10.92 3.20 -14.82
N TYR A 110 -10.28 4.13 -14.10
CA TYR A 110 -8.87 4.01 -13.75
C TYR A 110 -8.60 2.75 -12.94
N ARG A 111 -9.42 2.48 -11.92
CA ARG A 111 -9.32 1.28 -11.08
C ARG A 111 -9.47 -0.01 -11.90
N LYS A 112 -10.37 -0.01 -12.87
CA LYS A 112 -10.67 -1.17 -13.71
C LYS A 112 -9.59 -1.47 -14.75
N PHE A 113 -9.05 -0.44 -15.41
CA PHE A 113 -8.23 -0.61 -16.62
C PHE A 113 -6.76 -0.23 -16.46
N ILE A 114 -6.44 0.69 -15.54
CA ILE A 114 -5.09 1.22 -15.39
C ILE A 114 -4.41 0.59 -14.18
N GLY A 115 -4.99 0.74 -13.00
CA GLY A 115 -4.39 0.26 -11.77
C GLY A 115 -4.88 1.00 -10.54
N ILE A 116 -4.05 0.98 -9.50
CA ILE A 116 -4.39 1.55 -8.20
C ILE A 116 -4.14 3.06 -8.24
N LEU A 117 -5.07 3.82 -7.70
CA LEU A 117 -4.89 5.26 -7.53
C LEU A 117 -3.79 5.50 -6.49
N PRO A 118 -2.88 6.47 -6.70
CA PRO A 118 -1.78 6.72 -5.77
C PRO A 118 -2.23 6.96 -4.32
N GLU A 119 -3.36 7.65 -4.13
CA GLU A 119 -3.94 7.88 -2.80
C GLU A 119 -4.63 6.66 -2.19
N GLU A 120 -4.74 5.57 -2.96
CA GLU A 120 -5.34 4.29 -2.57
C GLU A 120 -4.30 3.16 -2.49
N GLU A 121 -3.02 3.47 -2.68
CA GLU A 121 -1.93 2.54 -2.41
C GLU A 121 -1.72 2.39 -0.90
N ASN A 122 -1.43 1.17 -0.45
CA ASN A 122 -1.17 0.85 0.96
C ASN A 122 -2.32 1.23 1.90
N GLN A 123 -3.56 1.11 1.42
CA GLN A 123 -4.76 1.37 2.22
C GLN A 123 -4.85 0.43 3.42
N GLN A 124 -5.44 0.95 4.48
CA GLN A 124 -5.73 0.22 5.71
C GLN A 124 -7.23 0.33 6.03
N GLY A 125 -7.75 -0.64 6.76
CA GLY A 125 -9.15 -0.70 7.18
C GLY A 125 -9.91 -1.84 6.51
N TYR A 126 -11.23 -1.75 6.56
CA TYR A 126 -12.13 -2.79 6.08
C TYR A 126 -11.90 -3.13 4.60
N GLY A 127 -11.80 -4.43 4.28
CA GLY A 127 -11.52 -4.93 2.94
C GLY A 127 -10.10 -4.67 2.42
N CYS A 128 -9.22 -4.05 3.21
CA CYS A 128 -7.84 -3.78 2.79
C CYS A 128 -6.91 -4.90 3.24
N ILE A 129 -6.34 -5.63 2.28
CA ILE A 129 -5.39 -6.73 2.52
C ILE A 129 -4.12 -6.43 1.72
N ASN A 130 -2.97 -6.46 2.38
CA ASN A 130 -1.67 -6.11 1.79
C ASN A 130 -1.69 -4.77 1.03
N GLY A 131 -2.37 -3.78 1.62
CA GLY A 131 -2.45 -2.44 1.07
C GLY A 131 -3.47 -2.24 -0.05
N ILE A 132 -4.25 -3.28 -0.40
CA ILE A 132 -5.23 -3.27 -1.48
C ILE A 132 -6.63 -3.49 -0.95
N ASN A 133 -7.54 -2.57 -1.27
CA ASN A 133 -8.96 -2.78 -1.04
C ASN A 133 -9.54 -3.76 -2.07
N ILE A 134 -9.87 -4.97 -1.63
CA ILE A 134 -10.30 -6.08 -2.49
C ILE A 134 -11.64 -5.85 -3.19
N PHE A 135 -12.47 -4.93 -2.67
CA PHE A 135 -13.74 -4.56 -3.28
C PHE A 135 -13.58 -3.56 -4.43
N ASN A 136 -12.50 -2.79 -4.40
CA ASN A 136 -12.17 -1.81 -5.43
C ASN A 136 -11.25 -2.37 -6.52
N TYR A 137 -10.44 -3.37 -6.17
CA TYR A 137 -9.35 -3.86 -7.00
C TYR A 137 -9.27 -5.38 -7.02
N PHE A 138 -9.26 -5.95 -8.23
CA PHE A 138 -8.96 -7.37 -8.44
C PHE A 138 -7.46 -7.55 -8.71
N LYS A 139 -6.67 -7.71 -7.64
CA LYS A 139 -5.21 -7.85 -7.68
C LYS A 139 -4.75 -9.06 -6.86
N PRO A 140 -5.09 -10.29 -7.31
CA PRO A 140 -4.92 -11.50 -6.50
C PRO A 140 -3.48 -11.69 -6.01
N TRP A 141 -2.48 -11.54 -6.89
CA TRP A 141 -1.06 -11.65 -6.52
C TRP A 141 -0.66 -10.71 -5.37
N GLN A 142 -1.02 -9.42 -5.47
CA GLN A 142 -0.71 -8.44 -4.43
C GLN A 142 -1.50 -8.68 -3.14
N VAL A 143 -2.79 -9.05 -3.25
CA VAL A 143 -3.64 -9.39 -2.10
C VAL A 143 -3.08 -10.57 -1.33
N PHE A 144 -2.57 -11.61 -2.02
CA PHE A 144 -1.92 -12.74 -1.36
C PHE A 144 -0.48 -12.46 -0.92
N GLY A 145 0.10 -11.34 -1.34
CA GLY A 145 1.49 -10.96 -1.04
C GLY A 145 2.49 -11.86 -1.77
N LEU A 146 2.17 -12.21 -3.02
CA LEU A 146 2.91 -13.14 -3.86
C LEU A 146 3.44 -12.44 -5.11
N ASP A 147 4.59 -12.89 -5.60
CA ASP A 147 5.14 -12.47 -6.87
C ASP A 147 4.66 -13.44 -7.98
N PRO A 148 3.98 -12.94 -9.04
CA PRO A 148 3.50 -13.79 -10.13
C PRO A 148 4.61 -14.54 -10.89
N GLN A 149 5.86 -14.11 -10.80
CA GLN A 149 6.98 -14.73 -11.52
C GLN A 149 7.69 -15.82 -10.71
N THR A 150 7.59 -15.79 -9.37
CA THR A 150 8.36 -16.69 -8.51
C THR A 150 7.50 -17.52 -7.56
N ALA A 151 6.23 -17.16 -7.35
CA ALA A 151 5.36 -17.88 -6.42
C ALA A 151 5.03 -19.28 -6.94
N THR A 152 5.15 -20.26 -6.06
CA THR A 152 4.78 -21.65 -6.35
C THR A 152 3.30 -21.90 -6.03
N GLN A 153 2.78 -23.01 -6.55
CA GLN A 153 1.43 -23.48 -6.18
C GLN A 153 1.27 -23.69 -4.66
N GLN A 154 2.34 -24.09 -3.97
CA GLN A 154 2.30 -24.24 -2.53
C GLN A 154 2.20 -22.87 -1.83
N ASP A 155 2.89 -21.84 -2.34
CA ASP A 155 2.81 -20.48 -1.81
C ASP A 155 1.40 -19.90 -1.96
N ILE A 156 0.76 -20.12 -3.12
CA ILE A 156 -0.61 -19.71 -3.39
C ILE A 156 -1.58 -20.36 -2.38
N ARG A 157 -1.49 -21.68 -2.19
CA ARG A 157 -2.31 -22.41 -1.20
C ARG A 157 -2.07 -21.94 0.22
N ASN A 158 -0.81 -21.73 0.60
CA ASN A 158 -0.43 -21.27 1.94
C ASN A 158 -0.96 -19.86 2.21
N ALA A 159 -0.82 -18.94 1.25
CA ALA A 159 -1.30 -17.58 1.37
C ALA A 159 -2.83 -17.52 1.48
N TYR A 160 -3.53 -18.30 0.64
CA TYR A 160 -4.98 -18.44 0.73
C TYR A 160 -5.40 -19.02 2.08
N HIS A 161 -4.84 -20.16 2.50
CA HIS A 161 -5.17 -20.79 3.78
C HIS A 161 -4.99 -19.83 4.97
N ARG A 162 -3.89 -19.05 4.99
CA ARG A 162 -3.64 -18.04 6.03
C ARG A 162 -4.76 -17.00 6.08
N LEU A 163 -5.16 -16.43 4.94
CA LEU A 163 -6.21 -15.42 4.89
C LEU A 163 -7.60 -16.01 5.15
N SER A 164 -7.89 -17.19 4.61
CA SER A 164 -9.12 -17.94 4.87
C SER A 164 -9.30 -18.20 6.35
N LYS A 165 -8.24 -18.60 7.08
CA LYS A 165 -8.32 -18.82 8.53
C LYS A 165 -8.72 -17.55 9.30
N ILE A 166 -8.34 -16.38 8.81
CA ILE A 166 -8.70 -15.10 9.43
C ILE A 166 -10.16 -14.77 9.11
N TYR A 167 -10.55 -14.82 7.84
CA TYR A 167 -11.87 -14.31 7.42
C TYR A 167 -12.98 -15.36 7.32
N HIS A 168 -12.71 -16.62 7.69
CA HIS A 168 -13.68 -17.71 7.58
C HIS A 168 -14.99 -17.34 8.29
N PRO A 169 -16.17 -17.66 7.74
CA PRO A 169 -17.46 -17.38 8.38
C PRO A 169 -17.58 -17.92 9.82
N ASP A 170 -16.89 -19.01 10.12
CA ASP A 170 -16.86 -19.65 11.45
C ASP A 170 -15.78 -19.10 12.40
N ALA A 171 -15.00 -18.10 11.99
CA ALA A 171 -13.99 -17.49 12.85
C ALA A 171 -14.66 -16.60 13.93
N PRO A 172 -14.34 -16.79 15.22
CA PRO A 172 -15.12 -16.17 16.31
C PRO A 172 -15.05 -14.63 16.36
N GLU A 173 -13.93 -14.02 15.95
CA GLU A 173 -13.71 -12.57 16.08
C GLU A 173 -13.46 -11.85 14.76
N THR A 174 -13.06 -12.58 13.72
CA THR A 174 -12.56 -12.04 12.45
C THR A 174 -13.35 -12.51 11.23
N SER A 175 -14.47 -13.21 11.47
CA SER A 175 -15.38 -13.70 10.44
C SER A 175 -15.88 -12.59 9.53
N ASP A 176 -15.69 -12.79 8.23
CA ASP A 176 -16.26 -11.95 7.19
C ASP A 176 -16.46 -12.75 5.91
N ALA A 177 -17.69 -13.21 5.71
CA ALA A 177 -18.07 -14.01 4.55
C ALA A 177 -17.83 -13.27 3.22
N VAL A 178 -18.01 -11.95 3.18
CA VAL A 178 -17.86 -11.16 1.94
C VAL A 178 -16.40 -11.07 1.53
N ILE A 179 -15.51 -10.83 2.51
CA ILE A 179 -14.06 -10.87 2.29
C ILE A 179 -13.62 -12.27 1.91
N PHE A 180 -14.11 -13.29 2.61
CA PHE A 180 -13.79 -14.69 2.33
C PHE A 180 -14.17 -15.11 0.90
N ASP A 181 -15.37 -14.74 0.44
CA ASP A 181 -15.83 -15.03 -0.91
C ASP A 181 -14.96 -14.34 -1.96
N CYS A 182 -14.61 -13.07 -1.73
CA CYS A 182 -13.69 -12.32 -2.59
C CYS A 182 -12.31 -13.00 -2.67
N LEU A 183 -11.76 -13.43 -1.54
CA LEU A 183 -10.50 -14.17 -1.49
C LEU A 183 -10.59 -15.50 -2.22
N THR A 184 -11.71 -16.21 -2.11
CA THR A 184 -11.94 -17.48 -2.81
C THR A 184 -11.95 -17.29 -4.33
N ILE A 185 -12.61 -16.24 -4.82
CA ILE A 185 -12.62 -15.91 -6.26
C ILE A 185 -11.21 -15.55 -6.74
N MET A 186 -10.49 -14.72 -5.98
CA MET A 186 -9.10 -14.35 -6.29
C MET A 186 -8.15 -15.54 -6.26
N TYR A 187 -8.31 -16.46 -5.31
CA TYR A 187 -7.51 -17.69 -5.26
C TYR A 187 -7.74 -18.53 -6.51
N LYS A 188 -9.01 -18.76 -6.89
CA LYS A 188 -9.35 -19.53 -8.08
C LYS A 188 -8.73 -18.94 -9.35
N SER A 189 -8.67 -17.61 -9.48
CA SER A 189 -8.13 -16.98 -10.69
C SER A 189 -6.63 -17.15 -10.88
N ILE A 190 -5.84 -17.30 -9.81
CA ILE A 190 -4.38 -17.51 -9.90
C ILE A 190 -3.96 -18.96 -9.67
N SER A 191 -4.88 -19.81 -9.21
CA SER A 191 -4.61 -21.25 -9.00
C SER A 191 -4.87 -22.10 -10.24
N ALA A 192 -5.69 -21.59 -11.17
CA ALA A 192 -6.08 -22.32 -12.39
C ALA A 192 -5.05 -22.26 -13.52
N GLU A 193 -3.98 -21.44 -13.39
CA GLU A 193 -3.01 -21.16 -14.45
C GLU A 193 -1.56 -21.58 -14.15
N ALA A 194 -1.30 -22.38 -13.11
CA ALA A 194 0.06 -22.87 -12.79
C ALA A 194 0.15 -24.39 -12.69
#